data_AF-A0A537VGB6-F1
#
_entry.id   AF-A0A537VGB6-F1
#
_cell.length_a   1.000
_cell.length_b   1.000
_cell.length_c   1.000
_cell.angle_alpha   90.00
_cell.angle_beta   90.00
_cell.angle_gamma   90.00
#
_symmetry.space_group_name_H-M   'P 1'
#
loop_
_entity.id
_entity.type
_entity.pdbx_description
1 polymer ?
#
loop_
_entity_poly.entity_id
_entity_poly.type
_entity_poly.pdbx_seq_one_letter_code
_entity_poly.pdbx_strand_id
1 'polypeptide(L)'
;MPDIPTVGETVAGFEMSSWVAFFAPAATPAPLVARLNEAMVKVLTSDAVKEKLATLGLAVAPSTQAELAAIVREGLAVRSQLVKAANIQAE
;
A
#
# COMPACT_ATOMS: atom_id res chain seq x y z
N MET A 1 -8.34 -13.39 -9.03
CA MET A 1 -9.31 -14.48 -8.76
C MET A 1 -10.68 -13.85 -8.67
N PRO A 2 -11.52 -13.96 -9.71
CA PRO A 2 -12.80 -13.27 -9.76
C PRO A 2 -13.94 -13.99 -9.02
N ASP A 3 -13.76 -15.26 -8.64
CA ASP A 3 -14.88 -16.10 -8.18
C ASP A 3 -15.11 -16.12 -6.66
N ILE A 4 -14.22 -15.48 -5.88
CA ILE A 4 -14.36 -15.40 -4.42
C ILE A 4 -14.89 -14.01 -4.06
N PRO A 5 -16.10 -13.92 -3.46
CA PRO A 5 -16.65 -12.65 -3.06
C PRO A 5 -15.81 -12.01 -1.95
N THR A 6 -15.69 -10.68 -2.01
CA THR A 6 -15.06 -9.91 -0.95
C THR A 6 -16.00 -9.79 0.24
N VAL A 7 -15.46 -9.60 1.45
CA VAL A 7 -16.30 -9.37 2.64
C VAL A 7 -17.19 -8.13 2.47
N GLY A 8 -16.69 -7.10 1.77
CA GLY A 8 -17.42 -5.87 1.49
C GLY A 8 -18.72 -6.05 0.70
N GLU A 9 -18.87 -7.16 -0.04
CA GLU A 9 -20.13 -7.50 -0.74
C GLU A 9 -21.23 -7.98 0.21
N THR A 10 -20.87 -8.41 1.43
CA THR A 10 -21.81 -8.86 2.46
C THR A 10 -21.89 -7.92 3.67
N VAL A 11 -20.82 -7.18 3.95
CA VAL A 11 -20.72 -6.22 5.04
C VAL A 11 -20.41 -4.85 4.47
N ALA A 12 -21.42 -3.99 4.39
CA ALA A 12 -21.28 -2.65 3.82
C ALA A 12 -20.20 -1.84 4.55
N GLY A 13 -19.30 -1.22 3.79
CA GLY A 13 -18.20 -0.43 4.31
C GLY A 13 -17.00 -1.23 4.83
N PHE A 14 -17.03 -2.56 4.78
CA PHE A 14 -15.87 -3.39 5.11
C PHE A 14 -14.91 -3.45 3.93
N GLU A 15 -13.77 -2.77 4.07
CA GLU A 15 -12.63 -2.87 3.17
C GLU A 15 -11.38 -3.00 4.03
N MET A 16 -10.63 -4.08 3.83
CA MET A 16 -9.38 -4.30 4.54
C MET A 16 -8.37 -4.92 3.59
N SER A 17 -7.65 -4.05 2.91
CA SER A 17 -6.50 -4.42 2.08
C SER A 17 -5.19 -4.27 2.85
N SER A 18 -4.31 -5.24 2.65
CA SER A 18 -2.91 -5.15 3.07
C SER A 18 -2.07 -4.67 1.90
N TRP A 19 -1.15 -3.74 2.16
CA TRP A 19 -0.26 -3.19 1.16
C TRP A 19 1.16 -3.08 1.70
N VAL A 20 2.12 -3.05 0.78
CA VAL A 20 3.54 -2.86 1.08
C VAL A 20 4.03 -1.65 0.27
N ALA A 21 4.85 -0.81 0.89
CA ALA A 21 5.43 0.35 0.23
C ALA A 21 6.89 0.55 0.64
N PHE A 22 7.60 1.34 -0.17
CA PHE A 22 9.00 1.70 0.06
C PHE A 22 9.08 3.10 0.67
N PHE A 23 9.94 3.24 1.68
CA PHE A 23 10.17 4.50 2.39
C PHE A 23 11.67 4.82 2.42
N ALA A 24 11.99 6.11 2.39
CA ALA A 24 13.35 6.62 2.60
C ALA A 24 13.41 7.38 3.93
N PRO A 25 14.60 7.56 4.54
CA PRO A 25 14.76 8.41 5.71
C PRO A 25 14.19 9.82 5.49
N ALA A 26 13.58 10.41 6.52
CA ALA A 26 12.90 11.71 6.42
C ALA A 26 13.81 12.86 5.92
N ALA A 27 15.11 12.79 6.21
CA ALA A 27 16.10 13.78 5.78
C ALA A 27 16.69 13.51 4.38
N THR A 28 16.16 12.55 3.62
CA THR A 28 16.66 12.24 2.28
C THR A 28 16.39 13.41 1.33
N PRO A 29 17.40 13.91 0.60
CA PRO A 29 17.21 15.01 -0.35
C PRO A 29 16.14 14.72 -1.40
N ALA A 30 15.24 15.68 -1.65
CA ALA A 30 14.13 15.53 -2.60
C ALA A 30 14.55 15.03 -3.99
N PRO A 31 15.68 15.49 -4.60
CA PRO A 31 16.12 14.96 -5.89
C PRO A 31 16.43 13.46 -5.88
N LEU A 32 16.93 12.92 -4.75
CA LEU A 32 17.19 11.49 -4.61
C LEU A 32 15.91 10.70 -4.45
N VAL A 33 14.93 11.22 -3.70
CA VAL A 33 13.61 10.58 -3.56
C VAL A 33 12.90 10.51 -4.91
N ALA A 34 12.95 11.60 -5.70
CA ALA A 34 12.37 11.63 -7.04
C ALA A 34 13.01 10.56 -7.95
N ARG A 35 14.34 10.50 -7.99
CA ARG A 35 15.06 9.48 -8.76
C ARG A 35 14.75 8.04 -8.32
N LEU A 36 14.61 7.81 -7.02
CA LEU A 36 14.21 6.51 -6.48
C LEU A 36 12.79 6.16 -6.92
N ASN A 37 11.83 7.09 -6.83
CA ASN A 37 10.46 6.86 -7.28
C ASN A 37 10.40 6.50 -8.77
N GLU A 38 11.10 7.25 -9.63
CA GLU A 38 11.17 6.96 -11.07
C GLU A 38 11.71 5.55 -11.35
N ALA A 39 12.80 5.17 -10.68
CA ALA A 39 13.38 3.84 -10.82
C ALA A 39 12.41 2.74 -10.35
N MET A 40 11.73 2.94 -9.22
CA MET A 40 10.76 1.98 -8.68
C MET A 40 9.55 1.81 -9.58
N VAL A 41 8.99 2.91 -10.11
CA VAL A 41 7.88 2.86 -11.08
C VAL A 41 8.31 2.05 -12.30
N LYS A 42 9.49 2.34 -12.87
CA LYS A 42 10.01 1.60 -14.03
C LYS A 42 10.10 0.08 -13.74
N VAL A 43 10.66 -0.30 -12.59
CA VAL A 43 10.80 -1.71 -12.19
C VAL A 43 9.44 -2.38 -12.01
N LEU A 44 8.52 -1.75 -11.27
CA LEU A 44 7.17 -2.28 -11.02
C LEU A 44 6.31 -2.37 -12.29
N THR A 45 6.60 -1.57 -13.31
CA THR A 45 5.91 -1.65 -14.61
C THR A 45 6.46 -2.73 -15.54
N SER A 46 7.60 -3.35 -15.22
CA SER A 46 8.17 -4.42 -16.04
C SER A 46 7.41 -5.73 -15.89
N ASP A 47 7.24 -6.47 -16.99
CA ASP A 47 6.45 -7.71 -17.01
C ASP A 47 7.05 -8.78 -16.10
N ALA A 48 8.37 -8.94 -16.11
CA ALA A 48 9.07 -9.89 -15.25
C ALA A 48 8.77 -9.67 -13.75
N VAL A 49 8.70 -8.40 -13.31
CA VAL A 49 8.40 -8.07 -11.91
C VAL A 49 6.91 -8.23 -11.62
N LYS A 50 6.03 -7.80 -12.53
CA LYS A 50 4.58 -8.01 -12.40
C LYS A 50 4.24 -9.49 -12.24
N GLU A 51 4.78 -10.33 -13.11
CA GLU A 51 4.57 -11.78 -13.08
C GLU A 51 5.09 -12.36 -11.77
N LYS A 52 6.31 -12.00 -11.38
CA LYS A 52 6.90 -12.51 -10.14
C LYS A 52 6.07 -12.14 -8.92
N LEU A 53 5.62 -10.89 -8.81
CA LEU A 53 4.80 -10.43 -7.69
C LEU A 53 3.40 -11.05 -7.72
N ALA A 54 2.82 -11.26 -8.90
CA ALA A 54 1.55 -11.97 -9.05
C ALA A 54 1.64 -13.41 -8.53
N THR A 55 2.78 -14.11 -8.71
CA THR A 55 2.98 -15.46 -8.11
C THR A 55 2.98 -15.45 -6.57
N LEU A 56 3.23 -14.29 -5.95
CA LEU A 56 3.20 -14.10 -4.51
C LEU A 56 1.84 -13.55 -4.02
N GLY A 57 0.85 -13.43 -4.91
CA GLY A 57 -0.46 -12.85 -4.61
C GLY A 57 -0.44 -11.33 -4.47
N LEU A 58 0.62 -10.66 -4.93
CA LEU A 58 0.76 -9.20 -4.86
C LEU A 58 0.38 -8.57 -6.21
N ALA A 59 -0.49 -7.56 -6.16
CA ALA A 59 -0.72 -6.67 -7.28
C ALA A 59 0.25 -5.49 -7.22
N VAL A 60 0.87 -5.15 -8.35
CA VAL A 60 1.71 -3.94 -8.42
C VAL A 60 0.83 -2.68 -8.40
N ALA A 61 1.23 -1.70 -7.60
CA ALA A 61 0.57 -0.40 -7.51
C ALA A 61 1.62 0.72 -7.60
N PRO A 62 2.22 0.95 -8.79
CA PRO A 62 3.12 2.08 -8.99
C PRO A 62 2.37 3.38 -8.71
N SER A 63 2.96 4.27 -7.92
CA SER A 63 2.34 5.50 -7.46
C SER A 63 3.35 6.65 -7.35
N THR A 64 2.84 7.86 -7.33
CA THR A 64 3.57 9.06 -6.96
C THR A 64 3.80 9.13 -5.45
N GLN A 65 4.76 9.95 -5.03
CA GLN A 65 5.02 10.21 -3.61
C GLN A 65 3.78 10.78 -2.88
N ALA A 66 3.01 11.64 -3.56
CA ALA A 66 1.84 12.29 -3.00
C ALA A 66 0.68 11.30 -2.77
N GLU A 67 0.47 10.39 -3.73
CA GLU A 67 -0.54 9.32 -3.63
C GLU A 67 -0.20 8.37 -2.48
N LEU A 68 1.05 7.90 -2.40
CA LEU A 68 1.47 7.04 -1.29
C LEU A 68 1.32 7.76 0.06
N ALA A 69 1.66 9.06 0.13
CA ALA A 69 1.47 9.83 1.35
C ALA A 69 -0.02 9.98 1.72
N ALA A 70 -0.94 10.00 0.76
CA ALA A 70 -2.38 9.99 1.04
C ALA A 70 -2.83 8.65 1.61
N ILE A 71 -2.43 7.53 0.97
CA ILE A 71 -2.72 6.16 1.44
C ILE A 71 -2.26 5.94 2.88
N VAL A 72 -1.05 6.41 3.22
CA VAL A 72 -0.52 6.32 4.58
C VAL A 72 -1.37 7.13 5.56
N ARG A 73 -1.71 8.38 5.22
CA ARG A 73 -2.49 9.28 6.09
C ARG A 73 -3.89 8.73 6.36
N GLU A 74 -4.60 8.32 5.30
CA GLU A 74 -5.94 7.73 5.40
C GLU A 74 -5.90 6.41 6.18
N GLY A 75 -4.95 5.55 5.84
CA GLY A 75 -4.77 4.27 6.50
C GLY A 75 -4.43 4.39 7.98
N LEU A 76 -3.63 5.38 8.38
CA LEU A 76 -3.34 5.65 9.79
C LEU A 76 -4.56 6.19 10.52
N ALA A 77 -5.36 7.06 9.90
CA ALA A 77 -6.57 7.60 10.51
C ALA A 77 -7.58 6.49 10.83
N VAL A 78 -7.86 5.62 9.85
CA VAL A 78 -8.80 4.49 10.02
C VAL A 78 -8.29 3.49 11.05
N ARG A 79 -7.03 3.04 10.93
CA ARG A 79 -6.47 2.03 11.85
C ARG A 79 -6.35 2.55 13.28
N SER A 80 -5.99 3.82 13.47
CA SER A 80 -5.89 4.42 14.81
C SER A 80 -7.25 4.50 15.50
N GLN A 81 -8.32 4.81 14.75
CA GLN A 81 -9.69 4.79 15.29
C GLN A 81 -10.10 3.38 15.68
N LEU A 82 -9.83 2.40 14.82
CA LEU A 82 -10.15 0.99 15.07
C LEU A 82 -9.44 0.43 16.31
N VAL A 83 -8.12 0.63 16.41
CA VAL A 83 -7.30 0.17 17.56
C VAL A 83 -7.83 0.75 18.87
N LYS A 84 -8.18 2.04 18.89
CA LYS A 84 -8.75 2.70 20.06
C LYS A 84 -10.14 2.15 20.41
N ALA A 85 -11.02 2.00 19.43
CA ALA A 85 -12.37 1.49 19.65
C ALA A 85 -12.38 0.03 20.15
N ALA A 86 -11.44 -0.79 19.68
CA ALA A 86 -11.30 -2.19 20.05
C ALA A 86 -10.43 -2.42 21.30
N ASN A 87 -9.87 -1.35 21.91
CA ASN A 87 -8.96 -1.42 23.05
C ASN A 87 -7.76 -2.38 22.84
N ILE A 88 -7.20 -2.38 21.63
CA ILE A 88 -6.06 -3.23 21.25
C ILE A 88 -4.77 -2.55 21.70
N GLN A 89 -3.88 -3.30 22.37
CA GLN A 89 -2.54 -2.83 22.75
C GLN A 89 -1.47 -3.71 22.10
N ALA A 90 -0.32 -3.11 21.79
CA ALA A 90 0.86 -3.89 21.45
C ALA A 90 1.35 -4.59 22.73
N GLU A 91 1.78 -5.84 22.62
CA GLU A 91 2.47 -6.55 23.71
C GLU A 91 3.79 -5.87 24.09
#